data_AF-A0A0M2XVR7-F1
#
_entry.id   AF-A0A0M2XVR7-F1
#
_cell.length_a   1.000
_cell.length_b   1.000
_cell.length_c   1.000
_cell.angle_alpha   90.00
_cell.angle_beta   90.00
_cell.angle_gamma   90.00
#
_symmetry.space_group_name_H-M   'P 1'
#
loop_
_entity.id
_entity.type
_entity.pdbx_description
1 polymer ?
#
loop_
_entity_poly.entity_id
_entity_poly.type
_entity_poly.pdbx_seq_one_letter_code
_entity_poly.pdbx_strand_id
1 'polypeptide(L)'
;MPLQWINNHYGLNAQIGQDILHGNRKGTISKDMGNYIGVVFHDDTDNTYPCHPTSGITYLESRTDLKKFRKKNWRSKQRYQDYITASEWYGGTFFDYLKDEKLIKSGKYFD
;
A
#
# COMPACT_ATOMS: atom_id res chain seq x y z
N MET A 1 23.53 -1.07 11.44
CA MET A 1 22.84 -0.75 10.16
C MET A 1 21.47 -1.41 10.16
N PRO A 2 20.44 -0.84 9.52
CA PRO A 2 19.16 -1.53 9.34
C PRO A 2 19.36 -2.86 8.61
N LEU A 3 18.64 -3.90 9.02
CA LEU A 3 18.63 -5.25 8.41
C LEU A 3 19.97 -5.99 8.49
N GLN A 4 20.92 -5.52 9.31
CA GLN A 4 22.27 -6.11 9.39
C GLN A 4 22.24 -7.56 9.85
N TRP A 5 21.40 -7.90 10.85
CA TRP A 5 21.26 -9.28 11.29
C TRP A 5 20.71 -10.17 10.17
N ILE A 6 19.67 -9.72 9.48
CA ILE A 6 19.04 -10.44 8.35
C ILE A 6 20.05 -10.69 7.23
N ASN A 7 20.78 -9.64 6.83
CA ASN A 7 21.76 -9.73 5.75
C ASN A 7 22.89 -10.69 6.10
N ASN A 8 23.39 -10.64 7.34
CA ASN A 8 24.45 -11.52 7.81
C ASN A 8 23.97 -12.97 8.00
N HIS A 9 22.76 -13.16 8.53
CA HIS A 9 22.22 -14.48 8.87
C HIS A 9 21.76 -15.25 7.64
N TYR A 10 21.12 -14.58 6.68
CA TYR A 10 20.57 -15.20 5.48
C TYR A 10 21.43 -14.99 4.21
N GLY A 11 22.55 -14.25 4.30
CA GLY A 11 23.39 -13.94 3.14
C GLY A 11 22.69 -13.04 2.11
N LEU A 12 21.79 -12.16 2.58
CA LEU A 12 21.00 -11.25 1.74
C LEU A 12 21.64 -9.86 1.66
N ASN A 13 21.20 -9.06 0.68
CA ASN A 13 21.51 -7.63 0.60
C ASN A 13 20.21 -6.82 0.63
N ALA A 14 19.36 -7.08 1.64
CA ALA A 14 18.11 -6.38 1.82
C ALA A 14 18.37 -4.96 2.32
N GLN A 15 17.65 -3.99 1.74
CA GLN A 15 17.79 -2.57 2.04
C GLN A 15 16.43 -1.91 2.32
N ILE A 16 16.40 -0.96 3.25
CA ILE A 16 15.22 -0.11 3.44
C ILE A 16 14.96 0.68 2.15
N GLY A 17 13.71 0.73 1.72
CA GLY A 17 13.28 1.33 0.47
C GLY A 17 13.39 0.42 -0.75
N GLN A 18 13.88 -0.82 -0.58
CA GLN A 18 13.89 -1.82 -1.64
C GLN A 18 12.50 -2.38 -1.88
N ASP A 19 12.10 -2.50 -3.15
CA ASP A 19 10.85 -3.14 -3.53
C ASP A 19 10.99 -4.67 -3.49
N ILE A 20 9.93 -5.34 -3.07
CA ILE A 20 9.83 -6.79 -3.01
C ILE A 20 8.49 -7.28 -3.57
N LEU A 21 8.45 -8.55 -3.94
CA LEU A 21 7.21 -9.30 -4.17
C LEU A 21 7.06 -10.39 -3.13
N HIS A 22 5.92 -10.40 -2.45
CA HIS A 22 5.51 -11.49 -1.56
C HIS A 22 4.36 -12.24 -2.25
N GLY A 23 4.68 -13.35 -2.91
CA GLY A 23 3.75 -14.00 -3.86
C GLY A 23 3.32 -13.02 -4.96
N ASN A 24 2.03 -12.70 -5.02
CA ASN A 24 1.47 -11.73 -5.98
C ASN A 24 1.32 -10.30 -5.41
N ARG A 25 1.75 -10.05 -4.17
CA ARG A 25 1.63 -8.73 -3.52
C ARG A 25 2.94 -7.97 -3.60
N LYS A 26 2.89 -6.76 -4.14
CA LYS A 26 4.05 -5.86 -4.20
C LYS A 26 4.13 -5.01 -2.94
N GLY A 27 5.32 -4.90 -2.37
CA GLY A 27 5.57 -4.01 -1.25
C GLY A 27 6.97 -3.41 -1.29
N THR A 28 7.22 -2.51 -0.36
CA THR A 28 8.51 -1.87 -0.16
C THR A 28 8.94 -2.10 1.27
N ILE A 29 10.20 -2.47 1.48
CA ILE A 29 10.76 -2.64 2.82
C ILE A 29 10.81 -1.26 3.48
N SER A 30 10.06 -1.09 4.57
CA SER A 30 9.90 0.20 5.25
C SER A 30 10.71 0.30 6.54
N LYS A 31 10.92 -0.82 7.25
CA LYS A 31 11.65 -0.83 8.52
C LYS A 31 12.26 -2.19 8.84
N ASP A 32 13.26 -2.17 9.72
CA ASP A 32 13.82 -3.36 10.35
C ASP A 32 12.89 -3.83 11.48
N MET A 33 12.59 -5.12 11.53
CA MET A 33 11.79 -5.76 12.59
C MET A 33 12.53 -6.96 13.21
N GLY A 34 13.86 -6.91 13.28
CA GLY A 34 14.70 -7.93 13.89
C GLY A 34 14.88 -9.12 12.96
N ASN A 35 14.19 -10.23 13.26
CA ASN A 35 14.24 -11.45 12.43
C ASN A 35 13.37 -11.35 11.17
N TYR A 36 12.60 -10.27 11.03
CA TYR A 36 11.66 -10.02 9.93
C TYR A 36 11.97 -8.70 9.25
N ILE A 37 11.64 -8.61 7.95
CA ILE A 37 11.59 -7.34 7.24
C ILE A 37 10.19 -6.73 7.40
N GLY A 38 10.12 -5.44 7.76
CA GLY A 38 8.85 -4.71 7.73
C GLY A 38 8.55 -4.25 6.31
N VAL A 39 7.42 -4.68 5.76
CA VAL A 39 7.00 -4.37 4.40
C VAL A 39 5.69 -3.60 4.39
N VAL A 40 5.66 -2.46 3.71
CA VAL A 40 4.41 -1.76 3.36
C VAL A 40 3.98 -2.25 1.98
N PHE A 41 2.80 -2.85 1.87
CA PHE A 41 2.30 -3.31 0.58
C PHE A 41 1.63 -2.17 -0.18
N HIS A 42 1.77 -2.15 -1.50
CA HIS A 42 1.22 -1.06 -2.34
C HIS A 42 -0.31 -1.11 -2.42
N ASP A 43 -0.91 -2.25 -2.08
CA ASP A 43 -2.37 -2.42 -2.00
C ASP A 43 -2.97 -1.98 -0.66
N ASP A 44 -2.12 -1.84 0.37
CA ASP A 44 -2.43 -1.38 1.71
C ASP A 44 -1.24 -0.60 2.30
N THR A 45 -1.20 0.69 1.97
CA THR A 45 -0.14 1.63 2.36
C THR A 45 -0.25 2.09 3.82
N ASP A 46 -1.38 1.81 4.47
CA ASP A 46 -1.68 2.30 5.81
C ASP A 46 -1.06 1.39 6.88
N ASN A 47 -0.69 0.16 6.49
CA ASN A 47 -0.14 -0.86 7.38
C ASN A 47 1.28 -1.30 6.98
N THR A 48 2.07 -1.70 7.99
CA THR A 48 3.36 -2.38 7.78
C THR A 48 3.27 -3.80 8.32
N TYR A 49 3.66 -4.77 7.51
CA TYR A 49 3.57 -6.18 7.84
C TYR A 49 4.96 -6.81 8.03
N PRO A 50 5.16 -7.63 9.08
CA PRO A 50 6.38 -8.42 9.21
C PRO A 50 6.38 -9.55 8.17
N CYS A 51 7.40 -9.58 7.32
CA CYS A 51 7.61 -10.66 6.35
C CYS A 51 8.93 -11.38 6.65
N HIS A 52 8.91 -12.71 6.55
CA HIS A 52 10.13 -13.49 6.73
C HIS A 52 11.09 -13.19 5.56
N PRO A 53 12.39 -12.94 5.80
CA PRO A 53 13.30 -12.46 4.76
C PRO A 53 13.43 -13.40 3.55
N THR A 54 13.31 -14.72 3.77
CA THR A 54 13.50 -15.72 2.72
C THR A 54 12.21 -16.44 2.28
N SER A 55 11.09 -16.28 3.00
CA SER A 55 9.89 -17.07 2.72
C SER A 55 8.96 -16.32 1.78
N GLY A 56 8.87 -16.79 0.53
CA GLY A 56 7.94 -16.24 -0.46
C GLY A 56 8.26 -14.82 -0.91
N ILE A 57 9.46 -14.31 -0.60
CA ILE A 57 9.94 -12.98 -0.98
C ILE A 57 10.83 -13.09 -2.23
N THR A 58 10.55 -12.24 -3.21
CA THR A 58 11.46 -11.93 -4.32
C THR A 58 11.92 -10.48 -4.18
N TYR A 59 13.21 -10.28 -3.97
CA TYR A 59 13.83 -8.96 -3.90
C TYR A 59 14.02 -8.40 -5.31
N LEU A 60 13.56 -7.18 -5.56
CA LEU A 60 13.70 -6.54 -6.87
C LEU A 60 14.99 -5.70 -6.90
N GLU A 61 15.76 -5.84 -7.98
CA GLU A 61 17.07 -5.17 -8.15
C GLU A 61 16.96 -3.67 -8.45
N SER A 62 15.79 -3.19 -8.89
CA SER A 62 15.53 -1.77 -9.07
C SER A 62 14.07 -1.42 -8.74
N ARG A 63 13.80 -0.14 -8.42
CA ARG A 63 12.43 0.41 -8.26
C ARG A 63 11.54 0.25 -9.52
N THR A 64 12.02 -0.38 -10.59
CA THR A 64 11.58 -0.09 -11.98
C THR A 64 10.59 -1.09 -12.57
N ASP A 65 10.23 -2.18 -11.91
CA ASP A 65 9.18 -3.09 -12.43
C ASP A 65 7.75 -2.64 -12.09
N LEU A 66 7.57 -1.37 -11.74
CA LEU A 66 6.27 -0.74 -11.45
C LEU A 66 5.27 -0.82 -12.61
N LYS A 67 5.72 -1.01 -13.87
CA LYS A 67 4.83 -1.07 -15.04
C LYS A 67 3.97 -2.33 -15.10
N LYS A 68 4.41 -3.44 -14.49
CA LYS A 68 3.67 -4.73 -14.52
C LYS A 68 2.53 -4.79 -13.50
N PHE A 69 2.52 -3.89 -12.51
CA PHE A 69 1.52 -3.88 -11.46
C PHE A 69 0.51 -2.77 -11.72
N ARG A 70 -0.76 -3.14 -11.93
CA ARG A 70 -1.83 -2.18 -12.18
C ARG A 70 -2.02 -1.31 -10.93
N LYS A 71 -1.75 -0.01 -11.02
CA LYS A 71 -2.01 0.92 -9.91
C LYS A 71 -3.45 0.76 -9.45
N LYS A 72 -3.65 0.45 -8.16
CA LYS A 72 -4.98 0.44 -7.53
C LYS A 72 -5.58 1.83 -7.73
N ASN A 73 -6.84 1.92 -8.17
CA ASN A 73 -7.47 3.19 -8.53
C ASN A 73 -7.73 4.01 -7.25
N TRP A 74 -6.75 4.82 -6.84
CA TRP A 74 -6.79 5.62 -5.62
C TRP A 74 -8.02 6.53 -5.55
N ARG A 75 -8.47 7.06 -6.70
CA ARG A 75 -9.68 7.89 -6.79
C ARG A 75 -10.93 7.13 -6.41
N SER A 76 -10.99 5.83 -6.68
CA SER A 76 -12.13 4.99 -6.28
C SER A 76 -12.14 4.76 -4.76
N LYS A 77 -10.97 4.58 -4.13
CA LYS A 77 -10.85 4.47 -2.66
C LYS A 77 -11.28 5.79 -2.00
N GLN A 78 -10.79 6.92 -2.53
CA GLN A 78 -11.15 8.26 -2.04
C GLN A 78 -12.66 8.50 -2.10
N ARG A 79 -13.29 8.30 -3.26
CA ARG A 79 -14.74 8.48 -3.42
C ARG A 79 -15.57 7.64 -2.45
N TYR A 80 -15.12 6.42 -2.15
CA TYR A 80 -15.81 5.57 -1.18
C TYR A 80 -15.66 6.11 0.25
N GLN A 81 -14.48 6.60 0.64
CA GLN A 81 -14.28 7.27 1.92
C GLN A 81 -15.13 8.53 2.03
N ASP A 82 -15.16 9.34 0.98
CA ASP A 82 -15.99 10.55 0.92
C ASP A 82 -17.48 10.20 1.06
N TYR A 83 -17.94 9.12 0.42
CA TYR A 83 -19.29 8.59 0.60
C TYR A 83 -19.56 8.14 2.04
N ILE A 84 -18.64 7.42 2.69
CA ILE A 84 -18.81 6.99 4.08
C ILE A 84 -18.94 8.22 5.00
N THR A 85 -18.08 9.22 4.82
CA THR A 85 -18.17 10.49 5.56
C THR A 85 -19.48 11.21 5.28
N ALA A 86 -19.95 11.18 4.04
CA ALA A 86 -21.20 11.81 3.64
C ALA A 86 -22.44 10.96 3.99
N SER A 87 -22.28 9.69 4.36
CA SER A 87 -23.38 8.72 4.45
C SER A 87 -24.41 9.11 5.50
N GLU A 88 -24.00 9.87 6.53
CA GLU A 88 -24.88 10.39 7.57
C GLU A 88 -25.93 11.38 7.03
N TRP A 89 -25.66 12.09 5.92
CA TRP A 89 -26.56 13.11 5.37
C TRP A 89 -26.91 12.91 3.88
N TYR A 90 -26.17 12.09 3.14
CA TYR A 90 -26.34 11.92 1.69
C TYR A 90 -27.59 11.09 1.32
N GLY A 91 -28.08 10.23 2.22
CA GLY A 91 -29.36 9.51 2.09
C GLY A 91 -29.46 8.49 0.93
N GLY A 92 -28.54 8.51 -0.03
CA GLY A 92 -28.48 7.60 -1.18
C GLY A 92 -27.45 6.48 -1.04
N THR A 93 -27.46 5.56 -2.01
CA THR A 93 -26.44 4.49 -2.08
C THR A 93 -25.11 5.04 -2.60
N PHE A 94 -24.02 4.28 -2.46
CA PHE A 94 -22.74 4.63 -3.09
C PHE A 94 -22.86 4.77 -4.61
N PHE A 95 -23.77 4.03 -5.24
CA PHE A 95 -24.00 4.13 -6.68
C PHE A 95 -24.65 5.47 -7.08
N ASP A 96 -25.56 5.98 -6.24
CA ASP A 96 -26.16 7.30 -6.43
C ASP A 96 -25.09 8.38 -6.22
N TYR A 97 -24.25 8.21 -5.19
CA TYR A 97 -23.14 9.11 -4.88
C TYR A 97 -22.18 9.27 -6.06
N LEU A 98 -21.87 8.17 -6.75
CA LEU A 98 -21.00 8.19 -7.92
C LEU A 98 -21.61 8.93 -9.13
N LYS A 99 -22.93 9.11 -9.18
CA LYS A 99 -23.62 9.86 -10.25
C LYS A 99 -23.75 11.35 -9.93
N ASP A 100 -23.63 11.74 -8.66
CA ASP A 100 -23.71 13.13 -8.23
C ASP A 100 -22.39 13.87 -8.45
N GLU A 101 -22.11 14.21 -9.71
CA GLU A 101 -20.88 14.91 -10.09
C GLU A 101 -20.68 16.23 -9.34
N LYS A 102 -21.76 16.91 -8.95
CA LYS A 102 -21.70 18.16 -8.18
C LYS A 102 -21.08 17.93 -6.80
N LEU A 103 -21.42 16.83 -6.12
CA LEU A 103 -20.85 16.50 -4.81
C LEU A 103 -19.39 16.09 -4.93
N ILE A 104 -19.09 15.22 -5.90
CA ILE A 104 -17.71 14.76 -6.18
C ILE A 104 -16.79 15.95 -6.55
N LYS A 105 -17.28 16.93 -7.32
CA LYS A 105 -16.50 18.10 -7.77
C LYS A 105 -16.48 19.23 -6.75
N SER A 106 -17.50 19.36 -5.92
CA SER A 106 -17.61 20.47 -4.96
C SER A 106 -16.50 20.46 -3.92
N GLY A 107 -15.92 19.28 -3.63
CA GLY A 107 -14.82 19.15 -2.67
C GLY A 107 -15.11 19.85 -1.35
N LYS A 108 -16.39 19.95 -0.94
CA LYS A 108 -16.79 20.59 0.32
C LYS A 108 -16.38 19.67 1.46
N TYR A 109 -15.09 19.73 1.76
CA TYR A 109 -14.57 19.41 3.08
C TYR A 109 -15.21 20.41 4.02
N PHE A 110 -16.01 19.88 4.94
CA PHE A 110 -16.71 20.60 5.99
C PHE A 110 -15.71 21.53 6.71
N ASP A 111 -16.07 22.82 6.82
CA ASP A 111 -15.47 23.74 7.79
C ASP A 111 -15.74 23.25 9.23
#